data_AF-A0A1M5TXU6-F1
#
_entry.id   AF-A0A1M5TXU6-F1
#
_cell.length_a   1.000
_cell.length_b   1.000
_cell.length_c   1.000
_cell.angle_alpha   90.00
_cell.angle_beta   90.00
_cell.angle_gamma   90.00
#
_symmetry.space_group_name_H-M   'P 1'
#
loop_
_entity.id
_entity.type
_entity.pdbx_description
1 polymer ?
#
loop_
_entity_poly.entity_id
_entity_poly.type
_entity_poly.pdbx_seq_one_letter_code
_entity_poly.pdbx_strand_id
1 'polypeptide(L)'
;MLPYSDAAKLVQAKGVTSARQYKALLHWQDPIATQLPTHPADYYSRRGDWTGWDDFTHAPEPATPRRSIEQGQALARENTATNRDQWYQLALQHGFPVDPELLDGFTSWDALLGTAQALLPLEEAARLARPLGITTAREYRTRFKTRTLPAGLPSDPQKQYKTQWLALRESHHLKCPFWRYFLDGAS
;
A
#
# COMPACT_ATOMS: atom_id res chain seq x y z
N MET A 1 -4.20 -22.39 -34.67
CA MET A 1 -3.94 -21.24 -33.79
C MET A 1 -2.47 -20.91 -33.85
N LEU A 2 -2.15 -19.62 -34.07
CA LEU A 2 -0.79 -19.12 -34.16
C LEU A 2 -0.05 -19.21 -32.81
N PRO A 3 1.30 -19.36 -32.84
CA PRO A 3 2.11 -19.22 -31.63
C PRO A 3 2.03 -17.79 -31.08
N TYR A 4 2.34 -17.61 -29.79
CA TYR A 4 2.16 -16.33 -29.08
C TYR A 4 2.80 -15.15 -29.83
N SER A 5 4.06 -15.29 -30.27
CA SER A 5 4.78 -14.21 -30.95
C SER A 5 4.12 -13.77 -32.27
N ASP A 6 3.62 -14.72 -33.06
CA ASP A 6 2.98 -14.41 -34.35
C ASP A 6 1.56 -13.88 -34.16
N ALA A 7 0.84 -14.39 -33.16
CA ALA A 7 -0.46 -13.86 -32.75
C ALA A 7 -0.35 -12.41 -32.25
N ALA A 8 0.65 -12.11 -31.41
CA ALA A 8 0.90 -10.76 -30.92
C ALA A 8 1.20 -9.80 -32.09
N LYS A 9 2.14 -10.14 -32.98
CA LYS A 9 2.43 -9.32 -34.19
C LYS A 9 1.18 -9.04 -35.02
N LEU A 10 0.35 -10.06 -35.22
CA LEU A 10 -0.88 -9.93 -36.00
C LEU A 10 -1.90 -9.00 -35.32
N VAL A 11 -2.11 -9.15 -34.01
CA VAL A 11 -3.01 -8.31 -33.20
C VAL A 11 -2.52 -6.85 -33.18
N GLN A 12 -1.22 -6.64 -33.00
CA GLN A 12 -0.57 -5.34 -33.01
C GLN A 12 -0.66 -4.66 -34.39
N ALA A 13 -0.43 -5.41 -35.48
CA ALA A 13 -0.57 -4.91 -36.85
C ALA A 13 -2.01 -4.49 -37.20
N LYS A 14 -3.01 -5.03 -36.48
CA LYS A 14 -4.42 -4.64 -36.60
C LYS A 14 -4.80 -3.45 -35.71
N GLY A 15 -3.85 -2.89 -34.96
CA GLY A 15 -4.08 -1.74 -34.08
C GLY A 15 -5.01 -2.05 -32.90
N VAL A 16 -5.13 -3.33 -32.52
CA VAL A 16 -5.94 -3.74 -31.38
C VAL A 16 -5.19 -3.41 -30.10
N THR A 17 -5.75 -2.57 -29.25
CA THR A 17 -5.13 -2.10 -28.00
C THR A 17 -5.88 -2.52 -26.73
N SER A 18 -6.92 -3.35 -26.86
CA SER A 18 -7.71 -3.79 -25.70
C SER A 18 -8.39 -5.13 -25.94
N ALA A 19 -8.72 -5.84 -24.86
CA ALA A 19 -9.48 -7.08 -24.90
C ALA A 19 -10.85 -6.93 -25.62
N ARG A 20 -11.48 -5.76 -25.50
CA ARG A 20 -12.74 -5.45 -26.19
C ARG A 20 -12.55 -5.39 -27.70
N GLN A 21 -11.51 -4.69 -28.17
CA GLN A 21 -11.16 -4.61 -29.59
C GLN A 21 -10.71 -5.97 -30.12
N TYR A 22 -9.96 -6.75 -29.32
CA TYR A 22 -9.57 -8.11 -29.67
C TYR A 22 -10.79 -9.00 -29.89
N LYS A 23 -11.78 -8.94 -28.99
CA LYS A 23 -13.03 -9.70 -29.16
C LYS A 23 -13.82 -9.27 -30.41
N ALA A 24 -13.78 -7.98 -30.74
CA ALA A 24 -14.39 -7.47 -31.97
C ALA A 24 -13.65 -7.93 -33.24
N LEU A 25 -12.32 -8.09 -33.17
CA LEU A 25 -11.49 -8.63 -34.26
C LEU A 25 -11.85 -10.09 -34.57
N LEU A 26 -12.23 -10.88 -33.57
CA LEU A 26 -12.64 -12.28 -33.73
C LEU A 26 -14.08 -12.44 -34.25
N HIS A 27 -14.51 -11.55 -35.14
CA HIS A 27 -15.80 -11.67 -35.79
C HIS A 27 -15.85 -12.95 -36.64
N TRP A 28 -16.96 -13.68 -36.57
CA TRP A 28 -17.10 -15.04 -37.10
C TRP A 28 -16.94 -15.17 -38.62
N GLN A 29 -16.99 -14.06 -39.37
CA GLN A 29 -16.77 -14.01 -40.83
C GLN A 29 -15.32 -13.65 -41.22
N ASP A 30 -14.48 -13.23 -40.29
CA ASP A 30 -13.11 -12.85 -40.59
C ASP A 30 -12.19 -14.09 -40.54
N PRO A 31 -11.43 -14.41 -41.61
CA PRO A 31 -10.45 -15.50 -41.59
C PRO A 31 -9.45 -15.42 -40.44
N ILE A 32 -9.21 -14.23 -39.88
CA ILE A 32 -8.35 -14.02 -38.72
C ILE A 32 -8.85 -14.76 -37.47
N ALA A 33 -10.16 -14.95 -37.33
CA ALA A 33 -10.78 -15.63 -36.19
C ALA A 33 -10.43 -17.13 -36.15
N THR A 34 -9.98 -17.71 -37.27
CA THR A 34 -9.50 -19.11 -37.33
C THR A 34 -8.04 -19.27 -36.88
N GLN A 35 -7.28 -18.16 -36.89
CA GLN A 35 -5.85 -18.15 -36.59
C GLN A 35 -5.57 -17.76 -35.13
N LEU A 36 -6.48 -17.03 -34.49
CA LEU A 36 -6.33 -16.50 -33.13
C LEU A 36 -7.31 -17.17 -32.14
N PRO A 37 -6.88 -17.49 -30.91
CA PRO A 37 -7.76 -18.11 -29.92
C PRO A 37 -8.80 -17.13 -29.39
N THR A 38 -10.03 -17.60 -29.16
CA THR A 38 -11.12 -16.79 -28.56
C THR A 38 -10.75 -16.24 -27.17
N HIS A 39 -9.98 -17.02 -26.41
CA HIS A 39 -9.50 -16.68 -25.08
C HIS A 39 -7.96 -16.77 -25.06
N PRO A 40 -7.24 -15.73 -25.52
CA PRO A 40 -5.78 -15.78 -25.67
C PRO A 40 -5.07 -15.93 -24.33
N ALA A 41 -5.57 -15.26 -23.28
CA ALA A 41 -5.04 -15.40 -21.93
C ALA A 41 -5.03 -16.86 -21.48
N ASP A 42 -6.16 -17.56 -21.60
CA ASP A 42 -6.26 -18.97 -21.21
C ASP A 42 -5.44 -19.88 -22.11
N TYR A 43 -5.47 -19.64 -23.43
CA TYR A 43 -4.80 -20.48 -24.42
C TYR A 43 -3.28 -20.44 -24.28
N TYR A 44 -2.71 -19.24 -24.14
CA TYR A 44 -1.26 -19.05 -24.02
C TYR A 44 -0.76 -19.24 -22.59
N SER A 45 -1.57 -18.99 -21.55
CA SER A 45 -1.16 -19.28 -20.15
C SER A 45 -0.95 -20.77 -19.92
N ARG A 46 -1.79 -21.63 -20.51
CA ARG A 46 -1.61 -23.09 -20.46
C ARG A 46 -0.32 -23.58 -21.12
N ARG A 47 0.32 -22.73 -21.93
CA ARG A 47 1.57 -23.01 -22.64
C ARG A 47 2.78 -22.32 -22.01
N GLY A 48 2.56 -21.48 -20.99
CA GLY A 48 3.61 -20.70 -20.34
C GLY A 48 4.05 -19.46 -21.13
N ASP A 49 3.38 -19.13 -22.22
CA ASP A 49 3.78 -18.05 -23.13
C ASP A 49 3.06 -16.72 -22.84
N TRP A 50 2.06 -16.72 -21.95
CA TRP A 50 1.26 -15.51 -21.69
C TRP A 50 1.93 -14.58 -20.69
N THR A 51 2.28 -13.39 -21.15
CA THR A 51 2.92 -12.32 -20.37
C THR A 51 1.95 -11.23 -19.93
N GLY A 52 0.83 -11.06 -20.65
CA GLY A 52 -0.20 -10.07 -20.34
C GLY A 52 -0.82 -9.44 -21.59
N TRP A 53 -1.88 -8.65 -21.38
CA TRP A 53 -2.54 -7.91 -22.46
C TRP A 53 -1.65 -6.81 -23.05
N ASP A 54 -0.85 -6.16 -22.22
CA ASP A 54 -0.01 -5.03 -22.63
C ASP A 54 1.01 -5.46 -23.69
N ASP A 55 1.72 -6.58 -23.44
CA ASP A 55 2.67 -7.18 -24.39
C ASP A 55 1.96 -7.71 -25.65
N PHE A 56 0.83 -8.41 -25.46
CA PHE A 56 0.09 -9.04 -26.54
C PHE A 56 -0.54 -8.04 -27.53
N THR A 57 -0.89 -6.83 -27.07
CA THR A 57 -1.56 -5.81 -27.89
C THR A 57 -0.69 -4.60 -28.23
N HIS A 58 0.48 -4.43 -27.60
CA HIS A 58 1.20 -3.14 -27.59
C HIS A 58 0.23 -1.98 -27.31
N ALA A 59 -0.70 -2.19 -26.38
CA ALA A 59 -1.55 -1.11 -25.92
C ALA A 59 -0.62 0.04 -25.49
N PRO A 60 -0.82 1.27 -25.99
CA PRO A 60 -0.07 2.40 -25.46
C PRO A 60 -0.26 2.39 -23.95
N GLU A 61 0.82 2.63 -23.20
CA GLU A 61 0.74 2.80 -21.74
C GLU A 61 -0.52 3.60 -21.41
N PRO A 62 -1.27 3.22 -20.35
CA PRO A 62 -2.52 3.90 -20.04
C PRO A 62 -2.29 5.41 -20.09
N ALA A 63 -3.11 6.10 -20.89
CA ALA A 63 -2.91 7.51 -21.28
C ALA A 63 -2.82 8.49 -20.09
N THR A 64 -3.07 8.01 -18.88
CA THR A 64 -2.72 8.67 -17.63
C THR A 64 -1.73 7.79 -16.85
N PRO A 65 -0.48 8.24 -16.64
CA PRO A 65 0.43 7.54 -15.72
C PRO A 65 -0.27 7.39 -14.37
N ARG A 66 -0.03 6.25 -13.69
CA ARG A 66 -0.55 6.02 -12.35
C ARG A 66 -0.13 7.19 -11.46
N ARG A 67 -1.07 7.71 -10.67
CA ARG A 67 -0.73 8.77 -9.72
C ARG A 67 0.22 8.21 -8.67
N SER A 68 1.23 9.00 -8.34
CA SER A 68 2.27 8.57 -7.40
C SER A 68 1.85 8.84 -5.96
N ILE A 69 2.53 8.15 -5.04
CA ILE A 69 2.36 8.37 -3.60
C ILE A 69 2.71 9.81 -3.20
N GLU A 70 3.70 10.46 -3.85
CA GLU A 70 4.06 11.85 -3.56
C GLU A 70 2.93 12.82 -3.93
N GLN A 71 2.26 12.57 -5.06
CA GLN A 71 1.09 13.35 -5.47
C GLN A 71 -0.07 13.15 -4.48
N GLY A 72 -0.29 11.93 -3.99
CA GLY A 72 -1.28 11.65 -2.96
C GLY A 72 -0.95 12.31 -1.62
N GLN A 73 0.32 12.30 -1.21
CA GLN A 73 0.80 12.98 -0.01
C GLN A 73 0.63 14.49 -0.08
N ALA A 74 0.95 15.11 -1.22
CA ALA A 74 0.75 16.54 -1.41
C ALA A 74 -0.73 16.90 -1.24
N LEU A 75 -1.61 16.14 -1.89
CA LEU A 75 -3.06 16.34 -1.77
C LEU A 75 -3.54 16.18 -0.31
N ALA A 76 -3.08 15.15 0.39
CA ALA A 76 -3.42 14.91 1.79
C ALA A 76 -2.93 16.07 2.70
N ARG A 77 -1.72 16.58 2.48
CA ARG A 77 -1.16 17.72 3.24
C ARG A 77 -1.92 19.02 2.97
N GLU A 78 -2.17 19.35 1.72
CA GLU A 78 -2.91 20.55 1.31
C GLU A 78 -4.31 20.62 1.93
N ASN A 79 -4.95 19.46 2.11
CA ASN A 79 -6.31 19.35 2.65
C ASN A 79 -6.35 18.89 4.12
N THR A 80 -5.20 18.82 4.78
CA THR A 80 -5.07 18.40 6.19
C THR A 80 -5.76 17.05 6.48
N ALA A 81 -5.71 16.12 5.52
CA ALA A 81 -6.28 14.78 5.67
C ALA A 81 -5.40 13.95 6.61
N THR A 82 -5.98 13.51 7.73
CA THR A 82 -5.27 12.76 8.78
C THR A 82 -5.82 11.35 8.96
N ASN A 83 -6.89 10.97 8.27
CA ASN A 83 -7.50 9.64 8.40
C ASN A 83 -8.02 9.12 7.04
N ARG A 84 -8.40 7.84 7.03
CA ARG A 84 -8.82 7.14 5.81
C ARG A 84 -10.10 7.71 5.21
N ASP A 85 -11.08 8.06 6.03
CA ASP A 85 -12.35 8.60 5.56
C ASP A 85 -12.16 9.94 4.85
N GLN A 86 -11.30 10.80 5.41
CA GLN A 86 -10.89 12.06 4.78
C GLN A 86 -10.18 11.82 3.45
N TRP A 87 -9.27 10.82 3.39
CA TRP A 87 -8.65 10.44 2.12
C TRP A 87 -9.66 9.95 1.10
N TYR A 88 -10.61 9.09 1.46
CA TYR A 88 -11.57 8.55 0.50
C TYR A 88 -12.42 9.65 -0.15
N GLN A 89 -12.88 10.62 0.64
CA GLN A 89 -13.63 11.77 0.12
C GLN A 89 -12.75 12.63 -0.80
N LEU A 90 -11.53 12.91 -0.37
CA LEU A 90 -10.59 13.74 -1.09
C LEU A 90 -10.12 13.11 -2.41
N ALA A 91 -9.83 11.81 -2.39
CA ALA A 91 -9.41 11.06 -3.55
C ALA A 91 -10.51 11.05 -4.63
N LEU A 92 -11.76 10.83 -4.22
CA LEU A 92 -12.90 10.89 -5.12
C LEU A 92 -13.08 12.29 -5.74
N GLN A 93 -12.97 13.34 -4.93
CA GLN A 93 -13.11 14.73 -5.39
C GLN A 93 -12.02 15.16 -6.39
N HIS A 94 -10.80 14.68 -6.21
CA HIS A 94 -9.63 15.08 -7.01
C HIS A 94 -9.22 14.05 -8.07
N GLY A 95 -10.01 12.99 -8.27
CA GLY A 95 -9.74 11.95 -9.25
C GLY A 95 -8.47 11.13 -8.96
N PHE A 96 -8.13 10.97 -7.68
CA PHE A 96 -7.15 9.98 -7.24
C PHE A 96 -7.83 8.61 -7.04
N PRO A 97 -7.06 7.51 -7.10
CA PRO A 97 -7.54 6.22 -6.62
C PRO A 97 -8.01 6.30 -5.17
N VAL A 98 -9.26 5.88 -4.94
CA VAL A 98 -9.82 5.77 -3.57
C VAL A 98 -9.04 4.74 -2.77
N ASP A 99 -8.69 3.62 -3.41
CA ASP A 99 -7.77 2.63 -2.87
C ASP A 99 -6.31 3.09 -3.06
N PRO A 100 -5.58 3.39 -1.98
CA PRO A 100 -4.19 3.81 -2.06
C PRO A 100 -3.24 2.78 -2.66
N GLU A 101 -3.57 1.47 -2.62
CA GLU A 101 -2.71 0.43 -3.18
C GLU A 101 -2.52 0.57 -4.70
N LEU A 102 -3.38 1.34 -5.35
CA LEU A 102 -3.29 1.68 -6.77
C LEU A 102 -2.36 2.87 -7.04
N LEU A 103 -1.91 3.59 -6.01
CA LEU A 103 -0.89 4.63 -6.14
C LEU A 103 0.48 4.00 -6.32
N ASP A 104 1.24 4.54 -7.27
CA ASP A 104 2.61 4.11 -7.47
C ASP A 104 3.48 4.47 -6.25
N GLY A 105 4.22 3.49 -5.72
CA GLY A 105 5.03 3.66 -4.51
C GLY A 105 4.27 3.65 -3.17
N PHE A 106 2.99 3.27 -3.13
CA PHE A 106 2.28 3.13 -1.85
C PHE A 106 2.89 2.03 -0.97
N THR A 107 3.18 2.38 0.28
CA THR A 107 3.75 1.46 1.27
C THR A 107 2.88 1.32 2.52
N SER A 108 2.27 2.42 2.96
CA SER A 108 1.37 2.43 4.11
C SER A 108 0.51 3.69 4.16
N TRP A 109 -0.57 3.62 4.92
CA TRP A 109 -1.41 4.77 5.24
C TRP A 109 -0.63 5.89 5.95
N ASP A 110 0.33 5.54 6.80
CA ASP A 110 1.14 6.53 7.51
C ASP A 110 2.07 7.31 6.59
N ALA A 111 2.58 6.65 5.55
CA ALA A 111 3.34 7.30 4.49
C ALA A 111 2.45 8.21 3.64
N LEU A 112 1.25 7.77 3.27
CA LEU A 112 0.32 8.55 2.45
C LEU A 112 -0.21 9.81 3.18
N LEU A 113 -0.68 9.63 4.41
CA LEU A 113 -1.32 10.70 5.19
C LEU A 113 -0.30 11.59 5.91
N GLY A 114 1.00 11.27 5.81
CA GLY A 114 2.04 11.94 6.58
C GLY A 114 1.87 11.79 8.10
N THR A 115 1.18 10.74 8.55
CA THR A 115 0.99 10.45 9.99
C THR A 115 2.13 9.64 10.58
N ALA A 116 3.13 9.26 9.78
CA ALA A 116 4.38 8.67 10.26
C ALA A 116 5.15 9.68 11.12
N GLN A 117 4.80 9.76 12.39
CA GLN A 117 5.58 10.50 13.37
C GLN A 117 6.93 9.82 13.55
N ALA A 118 8.02 10.61 13.50
CA ALA A 118 9.32 10.13 13.92
C ALA A 118 9.20 9.58 15.35
N LEU A 119 9.44 8.28 15.50
CA LEU A 119 9.27 7.61 16.78
C LEU A 119 10.43 7.96 17.69
N LEU A 120 10.11 8.31 18.93
CA LEU A 120 11.12 8.64 19.92
C LEU A 120 11.91 7.38 20.32
N PRO A 121 13.17 7.50 20.74
CA PRO A 121 13.89 6.42 21.43
C PRO A 121 13.09 5.91 22.65
N LEU A 122 13.28 4.64 23.03
CA LEU A 122 12.55 3.98 24.12
C LEU A 122 12.51 4.83 25.41
N GLU A 123 13.66 5.36 25.84
CA GLU A 123 13.79 6.11 27.08
C GLU A 123 13.03 7.44 27.03
N GLU A 124 13.09 8.14 25.90
CA GLU A 124 12.35 9.39 25.69
C GLU A 124 10.84 9.16 25.59
N ALA A 125 10.44 8.09 24.90
CA ALA A 125 9.05 7.67 24.83
C ALA A 125 8.49 7.30 26.23
N ALA A 126 9.26 6.58 27.04
CA ALA A 126 8.88 6.25 28.41
C ALA A 126 8.79 7.52 29.29
N ARG A 127 9.73 8.47 29.13
CA ARG A 127 9.70 9.77 29.82
C ARG A 127 8.43 10.56 29.49
N LEU A 128 7.96 10.52 28.24
CA LEU A 128 6.69 11.15 27.85
C LEU A 128 5.46 10.39 28.33
N ALA A 129 5.52 9.06 28.43
CA ALA A 129 4.38 8.24 28.81
C ALA A 129 4.05 8.30 30.31
N ARG A 130 5.07 8.35 31.18
CA ARG A 130 4.94 8.39 32.65
C ARG A 130 3.99 9.48 33.19
N PRO A 131 4.11 10.77 32.81
CA PRO A 131 3.25 11.82 33.34
C PRO A 131 1.79 11.74 32.86
N LEU A 132 1.46 10.86 31.90
CA LEU A 132 0.10 10.74 31.37
C LEU A 132 -0.85 9.98 32.32
N GLY A 133 -0.33 9.38 33.40
CA GLY A 133 -1.12 8.62 34.37
C GLY A 133 -1.75 7.36 33.80
N ILE A 134 -1.21 6.84 32.69
CA ILE A 134 -1.70 5.63 32.03
C ILE A 134 -1.18 4.42 32.80
N THR A 135 -2.08 3.52 33.20
CA THR A 135 -1.71 2.38 34.08
C THR A 135 -1.70 1.04 33.35
N THR A 136 -2.32 0.97 32.16
CA THR A 136 -2.45 -0.29 31.41
C THR A 136 -2.16 -0.14 29.93
N ALA A 137 -1.69 -1.21 29.32
CA ALA A 137 -1.50 -1.30 27.87
C ALA A 137 -2.80 -1.09 27.08
N ARG A 138 -3.96 -1.44 27.68
CA ARG A 138 -5.27 -1.22 27.07
C ARG A 138 -5.61 0.27 27.03
N GLU A 139 -5.44 0.96 28.16
CA GLU A 139 -5.66 2.39 28.26
C GLU A 139 -4.74 3.17 27.31
N TYR A 140 -3.45 2.80 27.25
CA TYR A 140 -2.50 3.38 26.31
C TYR A 140 -3.01 3.28 24.85
N ARG A 141 -3.43 2.09 24.43
CA ARG A 141 -3.95 1.87 23.06
C ARG A 141 -5.24 2.66 22.81
N THR A 142 -6.10 2.82 23.81
CA THR A 142 -7.29 3.68 23.71
C THR A 142 -6.88 5.13 23.50
N ARG A 143 -5.94 5.65 24.30
CA ARG A 143 -5.42 7.03 24.18
C ARG A 143 -4.76 7.29 22.82
N PHE A 144 -4.04 6.30 22.29
CA PHE A 144 -3.46 6.34 20.94
C PHE A 144 -4.58 6.47 19.89
N LYS A 145 -5.60 5.62 19.96
CA LYS A 145 -6.74 5.63 19.01
C LYS A 145 -7.52 6.96 19.05
N THR A 146 -7.67 7.56 20.22
CA THR A 146 -8.34 8.86 20.38
C THR A 146 -7.42 10.05 20.12
N ARG A 147 -6.17 9.82 19.70
CA ARG A 147 -5.17 10.87 19.41
C ARG A 147 -4.91 11.82 20.58
N THR A 148 -4.94 11.27 21.79
CA THR A 148 -4.66 12.02 23.04
C THR A 148 -3.25 11.78 23.58
N LEU A 149 -2.46 10.95 22.90
CA LEU A 149 -1.04 10.76 23.21
C LEU A 149 -0.18 11.84 22.56
N PRO A 150 0.91 12.28 23.24
CA PRO A 150 1.93 13.11 22.64
C PRO A 150 2.53 12.53 21.36
N ALA A 151 3.08 13.42 20.54
CA ALA A 151 3.77 13.05 19.33
C ALA A 151 5.00 12.14 19.60
N GLY A 152 5.28 11.21 18.68
CA GLY A 152 6.44 10.32 18.71
C GLY A 152 6.23 9.03 19.50
N LEU A 153 5.02 8.81 20.02
CA LEU A 153 4.61 7.61 20.73
C LEU A 153 3.94 6.59 19.76
N PRO A 154 4.44 5.34 19.65
CA PRO A 154 3.89 4.34 18.74
C PRO A 154 2.58 3.75 19.26
N SER A 155 1.82 3.11 18.36
CA SER A 155 0.56 2.41 18.68
C SER A 155 0.77 1.18 19.59
N ASP A 156 1.89 0.47 19.40
CA ASP A 156 2.32 -0.63 20.25
C ASP A 156 3.82 -0.46 20.64
N PRO A 157 4.10 0.23 21.75
CA PRO A 157 5.46 0.45 22.24
C PRO A 157 6.22 -0.85 22.53
N GLN A 158 5.54 -1.89 23.01
CA GLN A 158 6.19 -3.16 23.35
C GLN A 158 6.70 -3.86 22.08
N LYS A 159 5.94 -3.81 20.99
CA LYS A 159 6.37 -4.32 19.69
C LYS A 159 7.46 -3.44 19.09
N GLN A 160 7.29 -2.12 19.13
CA GLN A 160 8.20 -1.15 18.51
C GLN A 160 9.58 -1.17 19.15
N TYR A 161 9.64 -1.20 20.47
CA TYR A 161 10.89 -1.11 21.23
C TYR A 161 11.43 -2.47 21.68
N LYS A 162 10.94 -3.59 21.12
CA LYS A 162 11.30 -4.94 21.55
C LYS A 162 12.82 -5.14 21.67
N THR A 163 13.58 -4.74 20.65
CA THR A 163 15.04 -4.90 20.63
C THR A 163 15.73 -3.99 21.65
N GLN A 164 15.33 -2.71 21.72
CA GLN A 164 15.88 -1.73 22.68
C GLN A 164 15.60 -2.17 24.12
N TRP A 165 14.38 -2.67 24.38
CA TRP A 165 13.96 -3.16 25.69
C TRP A 165 14.74 -4.40 26.12
N LEU A 166 14.95 -5.38 25.23
CA LEU A 166 15.71 -6.58 25.57
C LEU A 166 17.15 -6.24 25.94
N ALA A 167 17.80 -5.38 25.15
CA ALA A 167 19.16 -4.91 25.44
C ALA A 167 19.23 -4.15 26.78
N LEU A 168 18.32 -3.22 27.03
CA LEU A 168 18.26 -2.44 28.28
C LEU A 168 17.98 -3.32 29.50
N ARG A 169 17.04 -4.26 29.37
CA ARG A 169 16.69 -5.18 30.45
C ARG A 169 17.88 -6.06 30.84
N GLU A 170 18.64 -6.52 29.86
CA GLU A 170 19.84 -7.32 30.09
C GLU A 170 20.94 -6.49 30.75
N SER A 171 21.27 -5.31 30.20
CA SER A 171 22.36 -4.48 30.70
C SER A 171 22.11 -3.89 32.10
N HIS A 172 20.86 -3.56 32.44
CA HIS A 172 20.49 -3.01 33.75
C HIS A 172 19.91 -4.06 34.71
N HIS A 173 19.93 -5.35 34.35
CA HIS A 173 19.37 -6.45 35.13
C HIS A 173 17.93 -6.21 35.62
N LEU A 174 17.10 -5.59 34.77
CA LEU A 174 15.73 -5.22 35.14
C LEU A 174 14.85 -6.48 35.30
N LYS A 175 14.14 -6.56 36.43
CA LYS A 175 13.21 -7.66 36.74
C LYS A 175 11.76 -7.36 36.40
N CYS A 176 11.45 -6.11 36.05
CA CYS A 176 10.10 -5.67 35.75
C CYS A 176 9.70 -5.96 34.28
N PRO A 177 8.41 -6.15 34.00
CA PRO A 177 7.93 -6.27 32.62
C PRO A 177 7.99 -4.91 31.90
N PHE A 178 8.02 -4.95 30.56
CA PHE A 178 8.11 -3.77 29.69
C PHE A 178 7.14 -2.66 30.10
N TRP A 179 5.86 -2.97 30.27
CA TRP A 179 4.84 -1.95 30.57
C TRP A 179 5.04 -1.27 31.92
N ARG A 180 5.57 -2.00 32.91
CA ARG A 180 5.91 -1.41 34.21
C ARG A 180 7.09 -0.44 34.06
N TYR A 181 8.13 -0.83 33.35
CA TYR A 181 9.24 0.08 33.05
C TYR A 181 8.79 1.32 32.25
N PHE A 182 7.95 1.11 31.23
CA PHE A 182 7.54 2.14 30.29
C PHE A 182 6.59 3.18 30.92
N LEU A 183 5.68 2.74 31.79
CA LEU A 183 4.66 3.61 32.41
C LEU A 183 5.07 4.10 33.81
N ASP A 184 5.75 3.28 34.61
CA ASP A 184 6.03 3.57 36.03
C ASP A 184 7.53 3.81 36.31
N GLY A 185 8.42 3.36 35.41
CA GLY A 185 9.87 3.41 35.57
C GLY A 185 10.49 2.13 36.12
N ALA A 186 11.82 2.11 36.21
CA ALA A 186 12.55 1.02 36.84
C ALA A 186 12.40 1.15 38.36
N SER A 187 11.76 0.16 38.99
CA SER A 187 11.83 -0.08 40.44
C SER A 187 12.68 -1.31 40.72
#